data_AF-A0A846A0X4-F1
#
_entry.id   AF-A0A846A0X4-F1
#
_cell.length_a   1.000
_cell.length_b   1.000
_cell.length_c   1.000
_cell.angle_alpha   90.00
_cell.angle_beta   90.00
_cell.angle_gamma   90.00
#
_symmetry.space_group_name_H-M   'P 1'
#
loop_
_entity.id
_entity.type
_entity.pdbx_description
1 polymer ?
#
loop_
_entity_poly.entity_id
_entity_poly.type
_entity_poly.pdbx_seq_one_letter_code
_entity_poly.pdbx_strand_id
1 'polypeptide(L)'
;MEKATFGGGCFWGVEAAFRKVKGVVSTSVGYMGGHFPNPCYLDVLSRITGHAEVAQVEYDPEKVSYEQLLDVFWSIHDPTTLNRQGPDRGEQYRSVIFSTIKNK
;
A
#
# COMPACT_ATOMS: atom_id res chain seq x y z
N MET A 1 -15.24 1.73 11.32
CA MET A 1 -14.15 2.05 10.38
C MET A 1 -12.94 1.21 10.72
N GLU A 2 -12.32 0.61 9.71
CA GLU A 2 -11.07 -0.14 9.83
C GLU A 2 -10.04 0.36 8.82
N LYS A 3 -8.78 -0.04 9.02
CA LYS A 3 -7.66 0.39 8.19
C LYS A 3 -6.91 -0.82 7.63
N ALA A 4 -6.56 -0.74 6.36
CA ALA A 4 -5.68 -1.66 5.67
C ALA A 4 -4.56 -0.88 4.98
N THR A 5 -3.35 -1.42 4.89
CA THR A 5 -2.22 -0.74 4.25
C THR A 5 -1.55 -1.66 3.25
N PHE A 6 -1.50 -1.23 1.98
CA PHE A 6 -1.05 -2.03 0.85
C PHE A 6 0.09 -1.31 0.11
N GLY A 7 1.18 -2.02 -0.17
CA GLY A 7 2.22 -1.60 -1.10
C GLY A 7 2.27 -2.58 -2.28
N GLY A 8 2.29 -2.07 -3.51
CA GLY A 8 2.18 -2.92 -4.71
C GLY A 8 2.78 -2.30 -5.96
N GLY A 9 3.70 -1.35 -5.81
CA GLY A 9 4.21 -0.51 -6.89
C GLY A 9 4.02 0.97 -6.59
N CYS A 10 3.94 1.81 -7.63
CA CYS A 10 3.67 3.24 -7.48
C CYS A 10 2.33 3.46 -6.74
N PHE A 11 2.39 4.13 -5.58
CA PHE A 11 1.23 4.34 -4.72
C PHE A 11 0.07 5.12 -5.38
N TRP A 12 0.29 5.86 -6.47
CA TRP A 12 -0.74 6.62 -7.18
C TRP A 12 -1.71 5.68 -7.87
N GLY A 13 -1.20 4.62 -8.50
CA GLY A 13 -2.03 3.60 -9.13
C GLY A 13 -2.79 2.78 -8.08
N VAL A 14 -2.10 2.39 -7.01
CA VAL A 14 -2.69 1.63 -5.90
C VAL A 14 -3.82 2.42 -5.23
N GLU A 15 -3.57 3.69 -4.88
CA GLU A 15 -4.57 4.57 -4.29
C GLU A 15 -5.77 4.78 -5.22
N ALA A 16 -5.52 5.05 -6.50
CA ALA A 16 -6.58 5.27 -7.48
C ALA A 16 -7.48 4.03 -7.67
N ALA A 17 -6.95 2.82 -7.51
CA ALA A 17 -7.75 1.60 -7.51
C ALA A 17 -8.67 1.53 -6.29
N PHE A 18 -8.15 1.74 -5.08
CA PHE A 18 -8.93 1.65 -3.86
C PHE A 18 -9.99 2.75 -3.72
N ARG A 19 -9.73 3.97 -4.21
CA ARG A 19 -10.71 5.07 -4.21
C ARG A 19 -12.02 4.74 -4.95
N LYS A 20 -12.00 3.78 -5.86
CA LYS A 20 -13.19 3.36 -6.64
C LYS A 20 -14.03 2.29 -5.95
N VAL A 21 -13.54 1.72 -4.84
CA VAL A 21 -14.20 0.62 -4.15
C VAL A 21 -15.31 1.16 -3.26
N LYS A 22 -16.55 0.73 -3.50
CA LYS A 22 -17.70 1.10 -2.66
C LYS A 22 -17.47 0.56 -1.23
N GLY A 23 -17.51 1.43 -0.24
CA GLY A 23 -17.22 1.09 1.15
C GLY A 23 -15.86 1.60 1.63
N VAL A 24 -14.96 1.97 0.72
CA VAL A 24 -13.78 2.78 1.07
C VAL A 24 -14.25 4.21 1.35
N VAL A 25 -13.82 4.74 2.49
CA VAL A 25 -14.21 6.07 2.99
C VAL A 25 -13.11 7.09 2.75
N SER A 26 -11.85 6.70 2.95
CA SER A 26 -10.72 7.58 2.67
C SER A 26 -9.49 6.76 2.26
N THR A 27 -8.58 7.41 1.52
CA THR A 27 -7.28 6.87 1.18
C THR A 27 -6.21 7.92 1.46
N SER A 28 -5.02 7.46 1.81
CA SER A 28 -3.81 8.28 1.82
C SER A 28 -2.63 7.48 1.33
N VAL A 29 -1.62 8.16 0.80
CA VAL A 29 -0.35 7.55 0.39
C VAL A 29 0.77 7.93 1.34
N GLY A 30 1.77 7.08 1.45
CA GLY A 30 2.92 7.33 2.30
C GLY A 30 4.00 6.26 2.19
N TYR A 31 4.83 6.22 3.23
CA TYR A 31 6.02 5.38 3.29
C TYR A 31 5.99 4.55 4.58
N MET A 32 6.17 3.23 4.47
CA MET A 32 6.12 2.32 5.62
C MET A 32 7.07 1.13 5.47
N GLY A 33 7.46 0.53 6.61
CA GLY A 33 8.24 -0.70 6.66
C GLY A 33 9.76 -0.53 6.50
N GLY A 34 10.23 0.72 6.50
CA GLY A 34 11.64 1.08 6.57
C GLY A 34 12.09 1.48 7.97
N HIS A 35 13.34 1.90 8.07
CA HIS A 35 14.04 2.22 9.32
C HIS A 35 14.32 3.72 9.48
N PHE A 36 14.14 4.51 8.42
CA PHE A 36 14.41 5.94 8.42
C PHE A 36 13.20 6.74 8.92
N PRO A 37 13.34 7.58 9.96
CA PRO A 37 12.21 8.34 10.51
C PRO A 37 11.83 9.52 9.62
N ASN A 38 10.52 9.76 9.44
CA ASN A 38 9.97 10.91 8.73
C ASN A 38 10.62 11.19 7.35
N PRO A 39 10.70 10.19 6.45
CA PRO A 39 11.35 10.38 5.15
C PRO A 39 10.54 11.33 4.26
N CYS A 40 11.23 12.11 3.44
CA CYS A 40 10.63 12.78 2.30
C CYS A 40 10.70 11.88 1.05
N TYR A 41 10.01 12.29 -0.02
CA TYR A 41 10.00 11.54 -1.28
C TYR A 41 11.40 11.30 -1.85
N LEU A 42 12.27 12.32 -1.79
CA LEU A 42 13.64 12.21 -2.29
C LEU A 42 14.48 11.21 -1.48
N ASP A 43 14.26 11.11 -0.17
CA ASP A 43 14.95 10.12 0.67
C ASP A 43 14.58 8.70 0.22
N VAL A 44 13.30 8.45 -0.05
CA VAL A 44 12.82 7.14 -0.52
C VAL A 44 13.35 6.81 -1.91
N LEU A 45 13.34 7.78 -2.83
CA LEU A 45 13.93 7.60 -4.16
C LEU A 45 15.43 7.29 -4.11
N SER A 46 16.14 7.84 -3.13
CA SER A 46 17.57 7.54 -2.91
C SER A 46 17.83 6.14 -2.34
N ARG A 47 16.77 5.42 -1.93
CA ARG A 47 16.80 4.04 -1.41
C ARG A 47 17.56 3.85 -0.09
N ILE A 48 17.84 4.92 0.65
CA ILE A 48 18.49 4.82 1.96
C ILE A 48 17.53 4.46 3.09
N THR A 49 16.22 4.46 2.84
CA THR A 49 15.21 4.47 3.90
C THR A 49 14.63 3.10 4.25
N GLY A 50 14.68 2.15 3.30
CA GLY A 50 14.01 0.85 3.39
C GLY A 50 12.48 0.88 3.32
N HIS A 51 11.86 2.06 3.16
CA HIS A 51 10.39 2.15 3.09
C HIS A 51 9.84 1.65 1.76
N ALA A 52 8.64 1.09 1.80
CA ALA A 52 7.79 0.88 0.64
C ALA A 52 6.88 2.09 0.42
N GLU A 53 6.57 2.39 -0.83
CA GLU A 53 5.39 3.18 -1.19
C GLU A 53 4.14 2.38 -0.84
N VAL A 54 3.25 2.97 -0.05
CA VAL A 54 2.02 2.32 0.41
C VAL A 54 0.81 3.24 0.29
N ALA A 55 -0.35 2.64 0.13
CA ALA A 55 -1.65 3.28 0.31
C ALA A 55 -2.30 2.76 1.60
N GLN A 56 -2.66 3.66 2.52
CA GLN A 56 -3.53 3.37 3.65
C GLN A 56 -4.99 3.59 3.22
N VAL A 57 -5.80 2.56 3.38
CA VAL A 57 -7.21 2.52 3.01
C VAL A 57 -8.02 2.46 4.28
N GLU A 58 -8.87 3.46 4.50
CA GLU A 58 -9.89 3.45 5.55
C GLU A 58 -11.22 3.01 4.94
N TYR A 59 -11.83 1.97 5.50
CA TYR A 59 -13.02 1.35 4.94
C TYR A 59 -14.06 1.00 6.00
N ASP A 60 -15.29 0.89 5.54
CA ASP A 60 -16.46 0.47 6.31
C ASP A 60 -16.64 -1.05 6.14
N PRO A 61 -16.35 -1.86 7.17
CA PRO A 61 -16.43 -3.32 7.08
C PRO A 61 -17.86 -3.84 6.86
N GLU A 62 -18.89 -3.04 7.10
CA GLU A 62 -20.28 -3.40 6.78
C GLU A 62 -20.58 -3.28 5.27
N LYS A 63 -19.74 -2.58 4.51
CA LYS A 63 -19.92 -2.34 3.07
C LYS A 63 -18.89 -3.05 2.19
N VAL A 64 -17.66 -3.22 2.68
CA VAL A 64 -16.59 -3.94 1.99
C VAL A 64 -15.75 -4.70 3.00
N SER A 65 -15.55 -6.00 2.75
CA SER A 65 -14.71 -6.83 3.62
C SER A 65 -13.23 -6.65 3.30
N TYR A 66 -12.36 -7.05 4.24
CA TYR A 66 -10.92 -7.04 4.01
C TYR A 66 -10.51 -7.95 2.85
N GLU A 67 -11.16 -9.10 2.70
CA GLU A 67 -10.95 -10.05 1.60
C GLU A 67 -11.27 -9.41 0.24
N GLN A 68 -12.33 -8.62 0.15
CA GLN A 68 -12.63 -7.88 -1.08
C GLN A 68 -11.56 -6.83 -1.41
N LEU A 69 -10.96 -6.21 -0.39
CA LEU A 69 -9.81 -5.32 -0.59
C LEU A 69 -8.57 -6.09 -1.05
N LEU A 70 -8.36 -7.31 -0.55
CA LEU A 70 -7.31 -8.21 -1.03
C LEU A 70 -7.54 -8.59 -2.50
N ASP A 71 -8.76 -8.93 -2.90
CA ASP A 71 -9.08 -9.23 -4.30
C ASP A 71 -8.73 -8.06 -5.23
N VAL A 72 -9.06 -6.84 -4.82
CA VAL A 72 -8.64 -5.62 -5.53
C VAL A 72 -7.12 -5.54 -5.59
N PHE A 73 -6.43 -5.69 -4.45
CA PHE A 73 -4.97 -5.64 -4.37
C PHE A 73 -4.31 -6.62 -5.34
N TRP A 74 -4.76 -7.89 -5.38
CA TRP A 74 -4.18 -8.90 -6.27
C TRP A 74 -4.48 -8.64 -7.75
N SER A 75 -5.58 -7.94 -8.07
CA SER A 75 -5.96 -7.64 -9.45
C SER A 75 -5.17 -6.48 -10.09
N ILE A 76 -4.54 -5.61 -9.29
CA ILE A 76 -3.96 -4.35 -9.76
C ILE A 76 -2.44 -4.36 -9.89
N HIS A 77 -1.76 -5.44 -9.49
CA HIS A 77 -0.31 -5.52 -9.48
C HIS A 77 0.17 -6.97 -9.64
N ASP A 78 1.40 -7.18 -10.11
CA ASP A 78 2.07 -8.49 -10.09
C ASP A 78 2.76 -8.71 -8.73
N PRO A 79 2.30 -9.66 -7.89
CA PRO A 79 2.90 -9.94 -6.58
C PRO A 79 4.14 -10.85 -6.67
N THR A 80 4.51 -11.34 -7.86
CA THR A 80 5.62 -12.29 -8.05
C THR A 80 6.94 -11.60 -8.40
N THR A 81 6.91 -10.31 -8.72
CA THR A 81 8.11 -9.54 -9.05
C THR A 81 8.75 -8.93 -7.81
N LEU A 82 9.88 -9.50 -7.39
CA LEU A 82 10.66 -8.97 -6.28
C LEU A 82 11.14 -7.53 -6.56
N ASN A 83 10.86 -6.61 -5.62
CA ASN A 83 11.33 -5.22 -5.61
C ASN A 83 11.10 -4.46 -6.93
N ARG A 84 9.96 -4.72 -7.57
CA ARG A 84 9.59 -4.13 -8.86
C ARG A 84 8.09 -4.21 -9.09
N GLN A 85 7.53 -3.20 -9.75
CA GLN A 85 6.24 -3.32 -10.42
C GLN A 85 6.31 -2.71 -11.82
N GLY A 86 6.04 -3.52 -12.85
CA GLY A 86 6.20 -3.10 -14.24
C GLY A 86 7.57 -2.44 -14.52
N PRO A 87 7.62 -1.20 -15.02
CA PRO A 87 8.88 -0.47 -15.26
C PRO A 87 9.55 0.06 -13.99
N ASP A 88 8.81 0.20 -12.89
CA ASP A 88 9.28 0.82 -11.64
C ASP A 88 10.11 -0.17 -10.83
N ARG A 89 11.41 0.11 -10.70
CA ARG A 89 12.40 -0.78 -10.05
C ARG A 89 12.90 -0.18 -8.74
N GLY A 90 12.93 -1.00 -7.69
CA GLY A 90 13.45 -0.64 -6.39
C GLY A 90 12.64 -1.25 -5.25
N GLU A 91 13.29 -1.43 -4.09
CA GLU A 91 12.67 -1.99 -2.89
C GLU A 91 11.44 -1.20 -2.43
N GLN A 92 11.36 0.10 -2.77
CA GLN A 92 10.20 0.91 -2.47
C GLN A 92 8.92 0.47 -3.20
N TYR A 93 9.05 -0.28 -4.30
CA TYR A 93 7.92 -0.77 -5.11
C TYR A 93 7.55 -2.23 -4.82
N ARG A 94 8.10 -2.83 -3.75
CA ARG A 94 7.83 -4.22 -3.39
C ARG A 94 6.35 -4.44 -3.04
N SER A 95 5.83 -5.62 -3.37
CA SER A 95 4.52 -6.08 -2.89
C SER A 95 4.59 -6.35 -1.39
N VAL A 96 3.72 -5.71 -0.61
CA VAL A 96 3.68 -5.84 0.85
C VAL A 96 2.29 -5.48 1.40
N ILE A 97 1.90 -6.16 2.47
CA ILE A 97 0.70 -5.85 3.24
C ILE A 97 1.13 -5.61 4.68
N PHE A 98 0.80 -4.45 5.24
CA PHE A 98 1.03 -4.15 6.65
C PHE A 98 -0.29 -4.24 7.41
N SER A 99 -0.40 -5.21 8.32
CA SER A 99 -1.54 -5.33 9.22
C SER A 99 -1.23 -4.68 10.56
N THR A 100 -2.20 -3.94 11.10
CA THR A 100 -2.18 -3.52 12.50
C THR A 100 -2.79 -4.65 13.31
N ILE A 101 -1.97 -5.40 14.06
CA ILE A 101 -2.47 -6.38 15.02
C ILE A 101 -3.20 -5.58 16.11
N LYS A 102 -4.53 -5.68 16.17
CA LYS A 102 -5.28 -5.27 17.36
C LYS A 102 -5.04 -6.38 18.40
N ASN A 103 -4.11 -6.14 19.32
CA ASN A 103 -4.01 -7.00 20.51
C ASN A 103 -5.36 -6.92 21.23
N LYS A 104 -6.05 -8.07 21.32
CA LYS A 104 -7.20 -8.22 22.22
C LYS A 104 -6.72 -8.21 23.67
#